data_AF-A0A369WL77-F1
#
_entry.id   AF-A0A369WL77-F1
#
_cell.length_a   1.000
_cell.length_b   1.000
_cell.length_c   1.000
_cell.angle_alpha   90.00
_cell.angle_beta   90.00
_cell.angle_gamma   90.00
#
_symmetry.space_group_name_H-M   'P 1'
#
loop_
_entity.id
_entity.type
_entity.pdbx_description
1 polymer ?
#
loop_
_entity_poly.entity_id
_entity_poly.type
_entity_poly.pdbx_seq_one_letter_code
_entity_poly.pdbx_strand_id
1 'polypeptide(L)'
;MPVVWQDAMSVGNLIIDDEHKYLFCLINGVELALKLDNNRAILKQLFEQLEEYTLSHFRQEEKTQLKMKYPGYIEHKMEHQRILEQMAALRQRVLESEPISAEEDLEVILEQETAKIDNYGEPGSGAAEPEPAESDSLNLDPQVQEQVVGLLRGWVLDHVLKTDMQMKKYLQRLPKNFL
;
A
#
# COMPACT_ATOMS: atom_id res chain seq x y z
N MET A 1 -11.41 4.96 -5.01
CA MET A 1 -11.94 6.20 -4.42
C MET A 1 -11.16 6.40 -3.15
N PRO A 2 -10.58 7.58 -2.90
CA PRO A 2 -9.79 7.79 -1.70
C PRO A 2 -10.66 7.62 -0.45
N VAL A 3 -10.09 7.04 0.60
CA VAL A 3 -10.68 7.05 1.93
C VAL A 3 -10.54 8.46 2.49
N VAL A 4 -11.66 9.09 2.84
CA VAL A 4 -11.67 10.44 3.40
C VAL A 4 -12.13 10.38 4.85
N TRP A 5 -11.34 10.99 5.74
CA TRP A 5 -11.69 11.11 7.15
C TRP A 5 -13.04 11.80 7.35
N GLN A 6 -13.83 11.29 8.30
CA GLN A 6 -15.08 11.89 8.72
C GLN A 6 -15.13 11.91 10.25
N ASP A 7 -15.75 12.92 10.85
CA ASP A 7 -15.85 13.03 12.32
C ASP A 7 -16.53 11.81 12.97
N ALA A 8 -17.38 11.09 12.23
CA ALA A 8 -17.99 9.84 12.68
C ALA A 8 -16.95 8.74 12.99
N MET A 9 -15.77 8.81 12.38
CA MET A 9 -14.65 7.87 12.54
C MET A 9 -13.79 8.17 13.78
N SER A 10 -14.01 9.31 14.44
CA SER A 10 -13.25 9.68 15.65
C SER A 10 -13.50 8.69 16.79
N VAL A 11 -12.42 8.23 17.41
CA VAL A 11 -12.45 7.45 18.66
C VAL A 11 -12.54 8.36 19.90
N GLY A 12 -12.52 9.67 19.72
CA GLY A 12 -12.62 10.67 20.79
C GLY A 12 -11.30 11.02 21.46
N ASN A 13 -10.17 10.57 20.89
CA ASN A 13 -8.82 10.93 21.29
C ASN A 13 -8.12 11.60 20.11
N LEU A 14 -7.72 12.87 20.27
CA LEU A 14 -7.16 13.68 19.19
C LEU A 14 -5.87 13.10 18.61
N ILE A 15 -5.06 12.44 19.44
CA ILE A 15 -3.77 11.90 19.02
C ILE A 15 -4.01 10.67 18.15
N ILE A 16 -4.86 9.75 18.59
CA ILE A 16 -5.25 8.57 17.80
C ILE A 16 -5.97 9.00 16.51
N ASP A 17 -6.89 9.95 16.59
CA ASP A 17 -7.61 10.46 15.42
C ASP A 17 -6.64 11.09 14.38
N ASP A 18 -5.59 11.77 14.84
CA ASP A 18 -4.58 12.35 13.94
C ASP A 18 -3.66 11.27 13.34
N GLU A 19 -3.34 10.22 14.09
CA GLU A 19 -2.63 9.05 13.57
C GLU A 19 -3.46 8.32 12.48
N HIS A 20 -4.76 8.11 12.71
CA HIS A 20 -5.65 7.51 11.71
C HIS A 20 -5.74 8.33 10.42
N LYS A 21 -5.80 9.67 10.51
CA LYS A 21 -5.80 10.54 9.32
C LYS A 21 -4.53 10.37 8.50
N TYR A 22 -3.37 10.26 9.17
CA TYR A 22 -2.11 10.06 8.47
C TYR A 22 -2.04 8.67 7.83
N LEU A 23 -2.54 7.62 8.51
CA LEU A 23 -2.70 6.30 7.92
C LEU A 23 -3.56 6.31 6.67
N PHE A 24 -4.68 7.02 6.67
CA PHE A 24 -5.52 7.17 5.48
C PHE A 24 -4.78 7.89 4.34
N CYS A 25 -3.95 8.88 4.67
CA CYS A 25 -3.09 9.54 3.68
C CYS A 25 -2.11 8.55 3.02
N LEU A 26 -1.44 7.72 3.82
CA LEU A 26 -0.51 6.70 3.32
C LEU A 26 -1.21 5.65 2.46
N ILE A 27 -2.36 5.14 2.92
CA ILE A 27 -3.19 4.18 2.16
C ILE A 27 -3.61 4.77 0.81
N ASN A 28 -4.12 6.00 0.80
CA ASN A 28 -4.51 6.68 -0.43
C ASN A 28 -3.30 6.90 -1.35
N GLY A 29 -2.12 7.17 -0.78
CA GLY A 29 -0.86 7.26 -1.51
C GLY A 29 -0.51 5.95 -2.20
N VAL A 30 -0.57 4.82 -1.50
CA VAL A 30 -0.33 3.48 -2.07
C VAL A 30 -1.36 3.18 -3.17
N GLU A 31 -2.65 3.41 -2.93
CA GLU A 31 -3.69 3.20 -3.95
C GLU A 31 -3.50 4.05 -5.21
N LEU A 32 -2.99 5.27 -5.06
CA LEU A 32 -2.69 6.15 -6.19
C LEU A 32 -1.45 5.67 -6.93
N ALA A 33 -0.39 5.34 -6.18
CA ALA A 33 0.87 4.86 -6.75
C ALA A 33 0.61 3.66 -7.65
N LEU A 34 -0.18 2.66 -7.21
CA LEU A 34 -0.54 1.47 -7.99
C LEU A 34 -1.12 1.74 -9.39
N LYS A 35 -1.63 2.96 -9.66
CA LYS A 35 -2.23 3.34 -10.95
C LYS A 35 -1.28 4.10 -11.88
N LEU A 36 -0.07 4.38 -11.41
CA LEU A 36 0.95 5.11 -12.17
C LEU A 36 1.90 4.11 -12.83
N ASP A 37 2.33 4.41 -14.04
CA ASP A 37 3.42 3.69 -14.69
C ASP A 37 4.77 4.06 -14.04
N ASN A 38 5.77 3.16 -14.10
CA ASN A 38 7.14 3.41 -13.62
C ASN A 38 7.24 3.86 -12.15
N ASN A 39 6.40 3.27 -11.30
CA ASN A 39 6.14 3.71 -9.93
C ASN A 39 6.85 2.88 -8.84
N ARG A 40 7.73 1.92 -9.22
CA ARG A 40 8.27 0.91 -8.28
C ARG A 40 8.89 1.51 -7.05
N ALA A 41 9.80 2.46 -7.24
CA ALA A 41 10.50 3.13 -6.15
C ALA A 41 9.52 3.85 -5.21
N ILE A 42 8.51 4.52 -5.77
CA ILE A 42 7.46 5.23 -5.02
C ILE A 42 6.63 4.24 -4.21
N LEU A 43 6.20 3.14 -4.85
CA LEU A 43 5.38 2.13 -4.20
C LEU A 43 6.13 1.46 -3.04
N LYS A 44 7.39 1.08 -3.25
CA LYS A 44 8.26 0.53 -2.20
C LYS A 44 8.38 1.51 -1.02
N GLN A 45 8.67 2.77 -1.30
CA GLN A 45 8.83 3.79 -0.27
C GLN A 45 7.53 4.02 0.52
N LEU A 46 6.38 4.04 -0.15
CA LEU A 46 5.07 4.20 0.50
C LEU A 46 4.70 2.99 1.36
N PHE A 47 4.98 1.77 0.90
CA PHE A 47 4.79 0.56 1.71
C PHE A 47 5.67 0.54 2.94
N GLU A 48 6.95 0.94 2.82
CA GLU A 48 7.86 1.06 3.96
C GLU A 48 7.34 2.06 5.01
N GLN A 49 6.90 3.24 4.56
CA GLN A 49 6.30 4.24 5.44
C GLN A 49 5.00 3.75 6.09
N LEU A 50 4.13 3.08 5.32
CA LEU A 50 2.89 2.53 5.84
C LEU A 50 3.13 1.47 6.90
N GLU A 51 4.08 0.56 6.68
CA GLU A 51 4.43 -0.49 7.62
C GLU A 51 4.99 0.08 8.94
N GLU A 52 5.97 0.98 8.83
CA GLU A 52 6.58 1.62 10.00
C GLU A 52 5.55 2.42 10.81
N TYR A 53 4.71 3.21 10.14
CA TYR A 53 3.73 4.04 10.82
C TYR A 53 2.63 3.21 11.47
N THR A 54 2.16 2.15 10.81
CA THR A 54 1.17 1.21 11.37
C THR A 54 1.70 0.55 12.64
N LEU A 55 2.96 0.09 12.63
CA LEU A 55 3.59 -0.49 13.82
C LEU A 55 3.68 0.52 14.98
N SER A 56 4.04 1.77 14.69
CA SER A 56 4.11 2.83 15.71
C SER A 56 2.73 3.15 16.29
N HIS A 57 1.72 3.30 15.42
CA HIS A 57 0.34 3.55 15.79
C HIS A 57 -0.20 2.45 16.71
N PHE A 58 -0.06 1.17 16.33
CA PHE A 58 -0.49 0.04 17.16
C PHE A 58 0.18 0.02 18.54
N ARG A 59 1.48 0.31 18.62
CA ARG A 59 2.19 0.42 19.91
C ARG A 59 1.63 1.53 20.78
N GLN A 60 1.27 2.66 20.18
CA GLN A 60 0.69 3.79 20.89
C GLN A 60 -0.73 3.47 21.39
N GLU A 61 -1.55 2.83 20.56
CA GLU A 61 -2.87 2.35 20.98
C GLU A 61 -2.79 1.33 22.11
N GLU A 62 -1.93 0.32 21.97
CA GLU A 62 -1.72 -0.73 22.99
C GLU A 62 -1.30 -0.12 24.34
N LYS A 63 -0.39 0.86 24.31
CA LYS A 63 0.03 1.59 25.51
C LYS A 63 -1.13 2.35 26.14
N THR A 64 -1.96 3.01 25.32
CA THR A 64 -3.16 3.72 25.76
C THR A 64 -4.17 2.75 26.38
N GLN A 65 -4.43 1.62 25.72
CA GLN A 65 -5.31 0.53 26.17
C GLN A 65 -4.88 -0.02 27.54
N LEU A 66 -3.59 -0.31 27.72
CA LEU A 66 -3.05 -0.78 28.99
C LEU A 66 -3.24 0.26 30.11
N LYS A 67 -2.96 1.54 29.84
CA LYS A 67 -3.12 2.62 30.83
C LYS A 67 -4.56 2.83 31.26
N MET A 68 -5.51 2.74 30.33
CA MET A 68 -6.94 2.85 30.65
C MET A 68 -7.56 1.53 31.13
N LYS A 69 -6.78 0.45 31.23
CA LYS A 69 -7.24 -0.91 31.58
C LYS A 69 -8.38 -1.36 30.66
N TYR A 70 -8.20 -1.17 29.35
CA TYR A 70 -9.18 -1.54 28.34
C TYR A 70 -9.44 -3.06 28.38
N PRO A 71 -10.69 -3.51 28.60
CA PRO A 71 -10.98 -4.94 28.75
C PRO A 71 -10.68 -5.78 27.51
N GLY A 72 -10.79 -5.22 26.31
CA GLY A 72 -10.57 -5.91 25.03
C GLY A 72 -9.13 -5.81 24.51
N TYR A 73 -8.15 -5.48 25.35
CA TYR A 73 -6.76 -5.29 24.94
C TYR A 73 -6.17 -6.51 24.23
N ILE A 74 -6.44 -7.71 24.75
CA ILE A 74 -5.83 -8.94 24.22
C ILE A 74 -6.33 -9.22 22.80
N GLU A 75 -7.65 -9.19 22.60
CA GLU A 75 -8.28 -9.43 21.31
C GLU A 75 -7.89 -8.36 20.30
N HIS A 76 -7.83 -7.10 20.73
CA HIS A 76 -7.42 -5.99 19.88
C HIS A 76 -5.96 -6.15 19.42
N LYS A 77 -5.04 -6.49 20.34
CA LYS A 77 -3.63 -6.74 20.01
C LYS A 77 -3.44 -7.93 19.07
N MET A 78 -4.29 -8.96 19.16
CA MET A 78 -4.24 -10.07 18.21
C MET A 78 -4.61 -9.62 16.79
N GLU A 79 -5.56 -8.70 16.64
CA GLU A 79 -5.90 -8.12 15.34
C GLU A 79 -4.75 -7.28 14.79
N HIS A 80 -4.08 -6.46 15.62
CA HIS A 80 -2.86 -5.74 15.21
C HIS A 80 -1.82 -6.69 14.62
N GLN A 81 -1.53 -7.79 15.32
CA GLN A 81 -0.55 -8.78 14.90
C GLN A 81 -0.94 -9.41 13.56
N ARG A 82 -2.22 -9.74 13.38
CA ARG A 82 -2.76 -10.29 12.12
C ARG A 82 -2.58 -9.32 10.96
N ILE A 83 -2.83 -8.04 11.17
CA ILE A 83 -2.67 -7.00 10.14
C ILE A 83 -1.21 -6.84 9.74
N LEU A 84 -0.29 -6.80 10.73
CA LEU A 84 1.15 -6.70 10.47
C LEU A 84 1.66 -7.90 9.65
N GLU A 85 1.23 -9.11 9.97
CA GLU A 85 1.58 -10.33 9.23
C GLU A 85 1.08 -10.28 7.77
N GLN A 86 -0.16 -9.83 7.56
CA GLN A 86 -0.71 -9.68 6.21
C GLN A 86 0.02 -8.62 5.40
N MET A 87 0.38 -7.50 6.02
CA MET A 87 1.12 -6.42 5.36
C MET A 87 2.54 -6.85 4.98
N ALA A 88 3.23 -7.58 5.86
CA ALA A 88 4.55 -8.14 5.58
C ALA A 88 4.50 -9.14 4.40
N ALA A 89 3.52 -10.05 4.39
CA ALA A 89 3.33 -11.00 3.29
C ALA A 89 3.03 -10.30 1.96
N LEU A 90 2.25 -9.22 1.98
CA LEU A 90 1.94 -8.44 0.79
C LEU A 90 3.15 -7.65 0.28
N ARG A 91 3.90 -7.02 1.19
CA ARG A 91 5.16 -6.34 0.88
C ARG A 91 6.11 -7.30 0.17
N GLN A 92 6.27 -8.51 0.69
CA GLN A 92 7.10 -9.53 0.06
C GLN A 92 6.69 -9.75 -1.40
N ARG A 93 5.40 -9.95 -1.66
CA ARG A 93 4.87 -10.20 -3.00
C ARG A 93 5.01 -9.02 -3.97
N VAL A 94 4.91 -7.79 -3.47
CA VAL A 94 5.09 -6.57 -4.27
C VAL A 94 6.55 -6.30 -4.58
N LEU A 95 7.47 -6.66 -3.69
CA LEU A 95 8.91 -6.40 -3.86
C LEU A 95 9.65 -7.53 -4.59
N GLU A 96 9.16 -8.77 -4.48
CA GLU A 96 9.72 -9.97 -5.12
C GLU A 96 9.06 -10.31 -6.47
N SER A 97 8.01 -9.60 -6.90
CA SER A 97 7.45 -9.79 -8.24
C SER A 97 8.46 -9.32 -9.30
N GLU A 98 8.85 -10.23 -10.20
CA GLU A 98 9.59 -9.90 -11.42
C GLU A 98 8.75 -8.93 -12.27
N PRO A 99 9.37 -7.91 -12.90
CA PRO A 99 8.65 -7.01 -13.78
C PRO A 99 8.07 -7.81 -14.96
N ILE A 100 6.78 -7.63 -15.27
CA ILE A 100 6.21 -8.14 -16.52
C ILE A 100 6.92 -7.40 -17.66
N SER A 101 7.80 -8.09 -18.39
CA SER A 101 8.44 -7.55 -19.59
C SER A 101 7.34 -7.19 -20.58
N ALA A 102 7.34 -5.96 -21.06
CA ALA A 102 6.36 -5.42 -22.01
C ALA A 102 6.36 -6.10 -23.40
N GLU A 103 7.07 -7.23 -23.56
CA GLU A 103 7.35 -7.91 -24.81
C GLU A 103 6.33 -9.03 -25.14
N GLU A 104 5.57 -9.52 -24.15
CA GLU A 104 4.69 -10.69 -24.35
C GLU A 104 3.37 -10.40 -25.11
N ASP A 105 3.02 -9.13 -25.34
CA ASP A 105 1.78 -8.77 -26.07
C ASP A 105 1.98 -8.43 -27.56
N LEU A 106 3.22 -8.45 -28.08
CA LEU A 106 3.46 -8.06 -29.49
C LEU A 106 3.50 -9.22 -30.50
N GLU A 107 3.56 -10.48 -30.06
CA GLU A 107 3.79 -11.61 -30.98
C GLU A 107 2.52 -12.06 -31.74
N VAL A 108 1.34 -11.56 -31.37
CA VAL A 108 0.07 -11.96 -32.02
C VAL A 108 -0.35 -11.04 -33.19
N ILE A 109 0.31 -9.89 -33.39
CA ILE A 109 -0.13 -8.89 -34.41
C ILE A 109 0.75 -8.90 -35.68
N LEU A 110 1.97 -9.46 -35.64
CA LEU A 110 2.93 -9.33 -36.75
C LEU A 110 2.86 -10.41 -37.85
N GLU A 111 2.06 -11.47 -37.69
CA GLU A 111 1.95 -12.50 -38.74
C GLU A 111 1.10 -12.08 -39.95
N GLN A 112 0.45 -10.90 -39.93
CA GLN A 112 -0.40 -10.47 -41.05
C GLN A 112 0.26 -9.48 -42.04
N GLU A 113 1.48 -8.95 -41.79
CA GLU A 113 2.03 -7.87 -42.62
C GLU A 113 3.47 -8.03 -43.15
N THR A 114 4.11 -9.19 -43.11
CA THR A 114 5.49 -9.34 -43.68
C THR A 114 5.57 -9.80 -45.13
N ALA A 115 4.45 -9.91 -45.85
CA ALA A 115 4.48 -10.17 -47.29
C ALA A 115 4.64 -8.86 -48.10
N LYS A 116 5.84 -8.27 -48.03
CA LYS A 116 6.54 -7.44 -49.05
C LYS A 116 7.42 -6.39 -48.36
N ILE A 117 8.73 -6.49 -48.54
CA ILE A 117 9.61 -5.43 -49.09
C ILE A 117 11.04 -6.00 -49.12
N ASP A 118 11.59 -6.08 -50.33
CA ASP A 118 12.97 -6.40 -50.62
C ASP A 118 13.87 -5.13 -50.54
N ASN A 119 15.06 -5.33 -49.95
CA ASN A 119 16.38 -4.81 -50.37
C ASN A 119 16.90 -3.40 -49.99
N TYR A 120 18.25 -3.35 -49.88
CA TYR A 120 19.22 -2.30 -49.48
C TYR A 120 19.49 -2.18 -47.97
N GLY A 121 20.70 -2.21 -47.41
CA GLY A 121 22.07 -2.24 -47.95
C GLY A 121 23.03 -1.38 -47.08
N GLU A 122 23.93 -2.05 -46.34
CA GLU A 122 25.25 -1.61 -45.78
C GLU A 122 25.36 -0.59 -44.60
N PRO A 123 26.47 -0.63 -43.82
CA PRO A 123 26.48 -0.42 -42.36
C PRO A 123 27.03 0.95 -41.90
N GLY A 124 26.42 1.51 -40.85
CA GLY A 124 26.82 2.77 -40.22
C GLY A 124 27.49 2.58 -38.84
N SER A 125 28.55 3.35 -38.62
CA SER A 125 29.44 3.41 -37.45
C SER A 125 28.78 3.33 -36.07
N GLY A 126 29.24 2.38 -35.24
CA GLY A 126 28.90 2.28 -33.83
C GLY A 126 29.63 3.32 -32.98
N ALA A 127 28.97 4.44 -32.71
CA ALA A 127 29.14 5.13 -31.45
C ALA A 127 28.22 4.41 -30.45
N ALA A 128 28.76 3.88 -29.36
CA ALA A 128 27.96 3.29 -28.30
C ALA A 128 27.06 4.38 -27.71
N GLU A 129 25.78 4.33 -28.05
CA GLU A 129 24.74 5.06 -27.34
C GLU A 129 24.75 4.59 -25.89
N PRO A 130 24.55 5.49 -24.90
CA PRO A 130 24.34 5.05 -23.54
C PRO A 130 23.10 4.14 -23.53
N GLU A 131 23.29 2.90 -23.07
CA GLU A 131 22.20 1.94 -22.90
C GLU A 131 21.03 2.62 -22.17
N PRO A 132 19.79 2.49 -22.67
CA PRO A 132 18.65 3.05 -21.97
C PRO A 132 18.60 2.41 -20.58
N ALA A 133 18.52 3.24 -19.55
CA ALA A 133 18.31 2.78 -18.18
C ALA A 133 17.15 1.78 -18.19
N GLU A 134 17.42 0.54 -17.77
CA GLU A 134 16.42 -0.53 -17.66
C GLU A 134 15.14 0.05 -17.08
N SER A 135 14.02 -0.12 -17.81
CA SER A 135 12.75 0.44 -17.37
C SER A 135 12.36 -0.25 -16.06
N ASP A 136 12.52 0.45 -14.93
CA ASP A 136 12.17 -0.01 -13.57
C ASP A 136 10.63 0.03 -13.38
N SER A 137 9.92 -0.47 -14.38
CA SER A 137 8.49 -0.55 -14.49
C SER A 137 8.03 -1.75 -13.66
N LEU A 138 7.51 -1.53 -12.45
CA LEU A 138 6.68 -2.55 -11.81
C LEU A 138 5.35 -2.59 -12.57
N ASN A 139 5.28 -3.43 -13.59
CA ASN A 139 4.01 -3.94 -14.05
C ASN A 139 3.53 -4.96 -13.03
N LEU A 140 2.99 -4.49 -11.90
CA LEU A 140 2.38 -5.39 -10.92
C LEU A 140 1.20 -6.08 -11.57
N ASP A 141 1.18 -7.40 -11.46
CA ASP A 141 0.05 -8.23 -11.85
C ASP A 141 -1.28 -7.63 -11.31
N PRO A 142 -2.32 -7.45 -12.14
CA PRO A 142 -3.58 -6.84 -11.72
C PRO A 142 -4.24 -7.52 -10.51
N GLN A 143 -4.08 -8.84 -10.36
CA GLN A 143 -4.58 -9.59 -9.21
C GLN A 143 -3.82 -9.21 -7.94
N VAL A 144 -2.50 -8.99 -8.03
CA VAL A 144 -1.69 -8.48 -6.91
C VAL A 144 -2.14 -7.07 -6.52
N GLN A 145 -2.36 -6.18 -7.50
CA GLN A 145 -2.86 -4.83 -7.23
C GLN A 145 -4.22 -4.85 -6.50
N GLU A 146 -5.15 -5.69 -6.96
CA GLU A 146 -6.46 -5.84 -6.32
C GLU A 146 -6.34 -6.36 -4.89
N GLN A 147 -5.43 -7.30 -4.63
CA GLN A 147 -5.19 -7.82 -3.30
C GLN A 147 -4.56 -6.77 -2.36
N VAL A 148 -3.65 -5.93 -2.87
CA VAL A 148 -3.14 -4.78 -2.11
C VAL A 148 -4.28 -3.87 -1.69
N VAL A 149 -5.09 -3.42 -2.66
CA VAL A 149 -6.21 -2.50 -2.40
C VAL A 149 -7.23 -3.13 -1.46
N GLY A 150 -7.56 -4.41 -1.66
CA GLY A 150 -8.50 -5.16 -0.83
C GLY A 150 -8.04 -5.26 0.62
N LEU A 151 -6.76 -5.54 0.85
CA LEU A 151 -6.18 -5.59 2.18
C LEU A 151 -6.22 -4.21 2.85
N LEU A 152 -5.75 -3.16 2.17
CA LEU A 152 -5.69 -1.81 2.75
C LEU A 152 -7.08 -1.27 3.09
N ARG A 153 -8.06 -1.48 2.21
CA ARG A 153 -9.45 -1.06 2.48
C ARG A 153 -10.14 -1.91 3.53
N GLY A 154 -9.93 -3.24 3.48
CA GLY A 154 -10.42 -4.15 4.50
C GLY A 154 -9.91 -3.75 5.88
N TRP A 155 -8.62 -3.42 5.97
CA TRP A 155 -8.02 -2.90 7.19
C TRP A 155 -8.70 -1.64 7.71
N VAL A 156 -8.89 -0.61 6.89
CA VAL A 156 -9.62 0.61 7.32
C VAL A 156 -11.02 0.28 7.85
N LEU A 157 -11.76 -0.55 7.12
CA LEU A 157 -13.15 -0.87 7.46
C LEU A 157 -13.26 -1.76 8.71
N ASP A 158 -12.36 -2.72 8.89
CA ASP A 158 -12.46 -3.73 9.94
C ASP A 158 -11.68 -3.35 11.20
N HIS A 159 -10.56 -2.67 11.06
CA HIS A 159 -9.77 -2.22 12.20
C HIS A 159 -10.26 -0.85 12.68
N VAL A 160 -10.03 0.20 11.90
CA VAL A 160 -10.34 1.58 12.34
C VAL A 160 -11.82 1.76 12.63
N LEU A 161 -12.70 1.34 11.72
CA LEU A 161 -14.14 1.59 11.87
C LEU A 161 -14.88 0.60 12.77
N LYS A 162 -14.32 -0.59 13.07
CA LYS A 162 -14.97 -1.58 13.94
C LYS A 162 -14.20 -1.89 15.21
N THR A 163 -12.88 -2.07 15.13
CA THR A 163 -12.05 -2.50 16.26
C THR A 163 -11.72 -1.31 17.16
N ASP A 164 -11.22 -0.20 16.61
CA ASP A 164 -10.79 0.96 17.40
C ASP A 164 -11.99 1.70 17.99
N MET A 165 -13.08 1.73 17.23
CA MET A 165 -14.35 2.30 17.67
C MET A 165 -14.92 1.64 18.94
N GLN A 166 -14.53 0.40 19.28
CA GLN A 166 -14.93 -0.23 20.55
C GLN A 166 -14.31 0.46 21.76
N MET A 167 -13.14 1.10 21.58
CA MET A 167 -12.48 1.87 22.62
C MET A 167 -13.11 3.24 22.88
N LYS A 168 -13.89 3.77 21.92
CA LYS A 168 -14.45 5.13 21.95
C LYS A 168 -15.14 5.47 23.27
N LYS A 169 -15.99 4.58 23.78
CA LYS A 169 -16.72 4.78 25.04
C LYS A 169 -15.82 4.89 26.28
N TYR A 170 -14.59 4.39 26.20
CA TYR A 170 -13.57 4.49 27.25
C TYR A 170 -12.75 5.79 27.08
N LEU A 171 -12.29 6.06 25.86
CA LEU A 171 -11.48 7.25 25.53
C LEU A 171 -12.23 8.56 25.78
N GLN A 172 -13.53 8.60 25.47
CA GLN A 172 -14.37 9.80 25.69
C GLN A 172 -14.53 10.20 27.17
N ARG A 173 -14.15 9.33 28.11
CA ARG A 173 -14.17 9.63 29.55
C ARG A 173 -12.85 10.22 30.05
N LEU A 174 -11.85 10.31 29.18
CA LEU A 174 -10.50 10.75 29.47
C LEU A 174 -10.22 12.09 28.75
N PRO A 175 -9.15 12.81 29.12
CA PRO A 175 -8.70 13.97 28.35
C PRO A 175 -8.47 13.59 26.89
N LYS A 176 -8.79 14.51 25.97
CA LYS A 176 -8.68 14.28 24.52
C LYS A 176 -7.27 13.92 24.04
N ASN A 177 -6.24 14.20 24.83
CA ASN A 177 -4.82 13.96 24.54
C ASN A 177 -4.21 12.88 25.46
N PHE A 178 -5.03 11.98 26.00
CA PHE A 178 -4.58 10.92 26.90
C PHE A 178 -3.65 9.92 26.18
N LEU A 179 -2.48 9.65 26.78
CA LEU A 179 -1.46 8.69 26.31
C LEU A 179 -0.80 7.94 27.44
#